data_AF-A0A6G0UY77-F1
#
_entry.id   AF-A0A6G0UY77-F1
#
_cell.length_a   1.000
_cell.length_b   1.000
_cell.length_c   1.000
_cell.angle_alpha   90.00
_cell.angle_beta   90.00
_cell.angle_gamma   90.00
#
_symmetry.space_group_name_H-M   'P 1'
#
loop_
_entity.id
_entity.type
_entity.pdbx_description
1 polymer ?
#
loop_
_entity_poly.entity_id
_entity_poly.type
_entity_poly.pdbx_seq_one_letter_code
_entity_poly.pdbx_strand_id
1 'polypeptide(L)'
;MAEDSAFPNETAVDVLALEGIKPPPTAHWCFDLMVFYRSFDDEASKLIVHQLEQYSKFSFIVNGIMTSILASFGLIGNILLVLQIRRTRYFSRRLALHLSMLCCWDIALLFSCLLTYGISCVYYGIIPFVGMVAYLLYFFQPFASFCVTGTIWQVLAITVERYAAVSQPLEQRTRTAQFSVRAICATIVVVAFLLNMSPVPFEHALTDCYEMTPSGDYNIRTMIIQQHIDVHYYAIVVHLIPDIIFRAPIPIILIAVLTVRTLQICANRTIGTQTIQARRNVPYMLTQYIQSLYLTDMSNMLLAVHSATNWLIFYHWPKFGNKKKYSNLTANTSTGGKAKSVIVDCESAEVLLSRFSANKRKICIEMLATLCVESPHLASLCVEDPTQYKTKEQFVQHIKIQKHGAALADIIEEVLLSLTNKNAPTGEIRELCRRIGYQYYEVNLHCGAQQWKLVRDILVLSITQSNYPNPKWHSSKIYQSGTANLQKTFIKVFNFALREMKSGALCAIVDASHQHLRQKSLDHAARYQVIKSNSTRHSEYNTRKKSQNMKNALLRGCESLSFMLPRAISFDYTTTTSASPPSTGNSRGNGVHPRLDLEEGIEEGFPSKPTSINIGDLEKLQKKDQPCVI
;
A
#
# COMPACT_ATOMS: atom_id res chain seq x y z
N MET A 1 49.49 44.36 -21.36
CA MET A 1 50.04 45.11 -20.21
C MET A 1 49.85 44.19 -19.02
N ALA A 2 50.64 43.13 -18.81
CA ALA A 2 52.10 43.05 -18.67
C ALA A 2 52.61 44.01 -17.59
N GLU A 3 52.44 43.61 -16.34
CA GLU A 3 53.20 44.11 -15.20
C GLU A 3 53.67 42.91 -14.39
N ASP A 4 54.96 42.61 -14.56
CA ASP A 4 55.74 41.65 -13.82
C ASP A 4 55.93 42.16 -12.39
N SER A 5 55.25 41.57 -11.41
CA SER A 5 55.62 41.69 -10.01
C SER A 5 56.49 40.51 -9.62
N ALA A 6 57.80 40.71 -9.76
CA ALA A 6 58.84 39.82 -9.29
C ALA A 6 58.67 39.52 -7.79
N PHE A 7 58.60 38.24 -7.45
CA PHE A 7 58.82 37.77 -6.09
C PHE A 7 60.24 38.16 -5.64
N PRO A 8 60.46 38.53 -4.36
CA PRO A 8 61.79 38.87 -3.87
C PRO A 8 62.70 37.65 -3.93
N ASN A 9 63.93 37.91 -4.38
CA ASN A 9 65.06 37.00 -4.51
C ASN A 9 65.21 35.95 -3.41
N GLU A 10 65.60 34.74 -3.84
CA GLU A 10 66.10 33.57 -3.10
C GLU A 10 67.25 33.84 -2.10
N THR A 11 67.74 35.08 -1.97
CA THR A 11 68.90 35.40 -1.12
C THR A 11 68.58 35.64 0.36
N ALA A 12 67.30 35.61 0.77
CA ALA A 12 66.91 35.74 2.18
C ALA A 12 66.87 34.39 2.93
N VAL A 13 66.98 33.25 2.22
CA VAL A 13 66.91 31.91 2.83
C VAL A 13 68.26 31.48 3.44
N ASP A 14 69.39 32.04 2.98
CA ASP A 14 70.72 31.68 3.49
C ASP A 14 71.14 32.40 4.78
N VAL A 15 70.41 33.42 5.24
CA VAL A 15 70.77 34.16 6.47
C VAL A 15 70.22 33.51 7.74
N LEU A 16 69.36 32.49 7.63
CA LEU A 16 68.84 31.73 8.77
C LEU A 16 69.52 30.37 8.99
N ALA A 17 70.62 30.07 8.28
CA ALA A 17 71.45 28.88 8.49
C ALA A 17 72.41 28.99 9.71
N LEU A 18 72.14 29.92 10.64
CA LEU A 18 72.92 30.23 11.83
C LEU A 18 72.21 29.81 13.13
N GLU A 19 71.63 28.63 13.12
CA GLU A 19 71.30 27.76 14.26
C GLU A 19 70.79 26.45 13.65
N GLY A 20 70.96 25.30 14.30
CA GLY A 20 70.78 23.95 13.73
C GLY A 20 69.35 23.55 13.32
N ILE A 21 68.59 24.46 12.73
CA ILE A 21 67.22 24.29 12.25
C ILE A 21 67.29 23.57 10.91
N LYS A 22 66.81 22.31 10.87
CA LYS A 22 66.66 21.55 9.63
C LYS A 22 65.83 22.36 8.63
N PRO A 23 66.19 22.36 7.33
CA PRO A 23 65.41 23.07 6.33
C PRO A 23 63.95 22.58 6.39
N PRO A 24 62.99 23.50 6.27
CA PRO A 24 61.59 23.14 6.33
C PRO A 24 61.29 22.09 5.25
N PRO A 25 60.57 21.00 5.57
CA PRO A 25 60.18 20.04 4.56
C PRO A 25 59.37 20.76 3.46
N THR A 26 59.52 20.34 2.20
CA THR A 26 58.72 20.81 1.05
C THR A 26 57.24 20.42 1.13
N ALA A 27 56.74 20.20 2.35
CA ALA A 27 55.46 19.62 2.68
C ALA A 27 54.44 20.71 3.08
N HIS A 28 53.17 20.33 3.09
CA HIS A 28 52.07 21.26 3.36
C HIS A 28 52.12 21.78 4.81
N TRP A 29 52.04 23.10 5.00
CA TRP A 29 51.96 23.73 6.32
C TRP A 29 50.51 23.77 6.80
N CYS A 30 50.27 23.57 8.10
CA CYS A 30 48.95 23.78 8.67
C CYS A 30 48.65 25.28 8.67
N PHE A 31 47.72 25.73 7.82
CA PHE A 31 47.41 27.15 7.70
C PHE A 31 46.37 27.57 8.75
N ASP A 32 46.80 28.36 9.73
CA ASP A 32 45.91 29.08 10.64
C ASP A 32 45.73 30.52 10.17
N LEU A 33 44.54 30.82 9.64
CA LEU A 33 44.18 32.12 9.08
C LEU A 33 44.33 33.26 10.10
N MET A 34 44.02 33.00 11.39
CA MET A 34 44.11 34.00 12.44
C MET A 34 45.56 34.33 12.79
N VAL A 35 46.41 33.31 12.88
CA VAL A 35 47.85 33.49 13.13
C VAL A 35 48.51 34.19 11.95
N PHE A 36 48.14 33.81 10.72
CA PHE A 36 48.65 34.42 9.50
C PHE A 36 48.37 35.92 9.46
N TYR A 37 47.11 36.36 9.57
CA TYR A 37 46.81 37.80 9.51
C TYR A 37 47.31 38.58 10.72
N ARG A 38 47.45 37.96 11.91
CA ARG A 38 48.08 38.62 13.07
C ARG A 38 49.58 38.85 12.91
N SER A 39 50.24 38.10 12.02
CA SER A 39 51.67 38.28 11.75
C SER A 39 51.96 39.52 10.91
N PHE A 40 50.95 40.07 10.22
CA PHE A 40 51.05 41.33 9.48
C PHE A 40 50.51 42.49 10.35
N ASP A 41 51.28 43.58 10.44
CA ASP A 41 50.92 44.76 11.26
C ASP A 41 50.17 45.87 10.48
N ASP A 42 49.70 45.56 9.27
CA ASP A 42 48.98 46.52 8.42
C ASP A 42 47.50 46.68 8.83
N GLU A 43 46.93 47.85 8.48
CA GLU A 43 45.53 48.19 8.77
C GLU A 43 44.53 47.19 8.15
N ALA A 44 44.82 46.65 6.96
CA ALA A 44 43.92 45.71 6.29
C ALA A 44 43.89 44.35 7.00
N SER A 45 45.03 43.83 7.44
CA SER A 45 45.08 42.61 8.25
C SER A 45 44.39 42.77 9.60
N LYS A 46 44.54 43.91 10.28
CA LYS A 46 43.81 44.23 11.52
C LYS A 46 42.28 44.19 11.33
N LEU A 47 41.78 44.72 10.20
CA LEU A 47 40.36 44.65 9.84
C LEU A 47 39.90 43.21 9.62
N ILE A 48 40.68 42.40 8.90
CA ILE A 48 40.35 40.98 8.64
C ILE A 48 40.31 40.18 9.95
N VAL A 49 41.29 40.38 10.84
CA VAL A 49 41.31 39.73 12.17
C VAL A 49 40.07 40.09 12.97
N HIS A 50 39.66 41.37 12.97
CA HIS A 50 38.44 41.78 13.66
C HIS A 50 37.18 41.08 13.10
N GLN A 51 37.06 40.96 11.78
CA GLN A 51 35.96 40.23 11.13
C GLN A 51 35.96 38.74 11.50
N LEU A 52 37.13 38.11 11.51
CA LEU A 52 37.28 36.70 11.89
C LEU A 52 36.92 36.44 13.36
N GLU A 53 37.25 37.36 14.27
CA GLU A 53 36.83 37.27 15.68
C GLU A 53 35.31 37.40 15.85
N GLN A 54 34.67 38.31 15.10
CA GLN A 54 33.22 38.41 15.08
C GLN A 54 32.57 37.14 14.53
N TYR A 55 33.10 36.61 13.42
CA TYR A 55 32.62 35.36 12.82
C TYR A 55 32.81 34.16 13.76
N SER A 56 33.95 34.07 14.46
CA SER A 56 34.22 33.02 15.44
C SER A 56 33.19 33.04 16.57
N LYS A 57 32.89 34.21 17.15
CA LYS A 57 31.82 34.35 18.18
C LYS A 57 30.45 33.92 17.64
N PHE A 58 30.11 34.34 16.43
CA PHE A 58 28.87 33.95 15.78
C PHE A 58 28.79 32.43 15.55
N SER A 59 29.84 31.82 14.99
CA SER A 59 29.94 30.40 14.74
C SER A 59 29.87 29.59 16.04
N PHE A 60 30.54 30.04 17.10
CA PHE A 60 30.47 29.40 18.41
C PHE A 60 29.03 29.33 18.94
N ILE A 61 28.29 30.44 18.86
CA ILE A 61 26.90 30.50 19.34
C ILE A 61 25.98 29.64 18.47
N VAL A 62 26.04 29.80 17.15
CA VAL A 62 25.09 29.15 16.23
C VAL A 62 25.47 27.70 15.94
N ASN A 63 26.69 27.47 15.46
CA ASN A 63 27.18 26.13 15.09
C ASN A 63 27.58 25.31 16.32
N GLY A 64 28.03 25.94 17.40
CA GLY A 64 28.32 25.25 18.66
C GLY A 64 27.07 25.05 19.50
N ILE A 65 26.60 26.11 20.17
CA ILE A 65 25.57 26.02 21.21
C ILE A 65 24.20 25.65 20.63
N MET A 66 23.68 26.44 19.67
CA MET A 66 22.32 26.22 19.15
C MET A 66 22.20 24.87 18.43
N THR A 67 23.18 24.53 17.60
CA THR A 67 23.20 23.24 16.89
C THR A 67 23.29 22.06 17.86
N SER A 68 24.09 22.15 18.93
CA SER A 68 24.18 21.08 19.93
C SER A 68 22.86 20.85 20.67
N ILE A 69 22.16 21.93 21.04
CA ILE A 69 20.84 21.86 21.69
C ILE A 69 19.83 21.21 20.74
N LEU A 70 19.74 21.71 19.50
CA LEU A 70 18.78 21.21 18.51
C LEU A 70 19.06 19.75 18.14
N ALA A 71 20.33 19.38 17.94
CA ALA A 71 20.71 18.01 17.61
C ALA A 71 20.44 17.04 18.76
N SER A 72 20.80 17.39 19.99
CA SER A 72 20.53 16.56 21.17
C SER A 72 19.03 16.36 21.35
N PHE A 73 18.27 17.44 21.22
CA PHE A 73 16.84 17.41 21.35
C PHE A 73 16.20 16.53 20.24
N GLY A 74 16.62 16.70 18.98
CA GLY A 74 16.16 15.90 17.85
C GLY A 74 16.54 14.42 17.95
N LEU A 75 17.72 14.09 18.49
CA LEU A 75 18.15 12.72 18.75
C LEU A 75 17.20 12.04 19.76
N ILE A 76 16.91 12.70 20.88
CA ILE A 76 15.97 12.19 21.89
C ILE A 76 14.58 11.98 21.26
N GLY A 77 14.08 12.96 20.49
CA GLY A 77 12.79 12.87 19.81
C GLY A 77 12.68 11.69 18.86
N ASN A 78 13.68 11.50 17.98
CA ASN A 78 13.68 10.39 17.02
C ASN A 78 13.84 9.02 17.69
N ILE A 79 14.67 8.91 18.74
CA ILE A 79 14.81 7.67 19.52
C ILE A 79 13.47 7.31 20.18
N LEU A 80 12.81 8.27 20.82
CA LEU A 80 11.50 8.06 21.44
C LEU A 80 10.44 7.66 20.40
N LEU A 81 10.46 8.26 19.21
CA LEU A 81 9.56 7.91 18.11
C LEU A 81 9.77 6.48 17.63
N VAL A 82 11.02 6.03 17.45
CA VAL A 82 11.33 4.63 17.11
C VAL A 82 10.85 3.67 18.20
N LEU A 83 11.08 4.00 19.47
CA LEU A 83 10.59 3.19 20.60
C LEU A 83 9.06 3.11 20.61
N GLN A 84 8.38 4.22 20.34
CA GLN A 84 6.92 4.27 20.24
C GLN A 84 6.40 3.43 19.08
N ILE A 85 7.01 3.52 17.89
CA ILE A 85 6.65 2.71 16.72
C ILE A 85 6.84 1.22 17.00
N ARG A 86 7.93 0.83 17.68
CA ARG A 86 8.18 -0.57 18.05
C ARG A 86 7.21 -1.11 19.09
N ARG A 87 6.81 -0.27 20.05
CA ARG A 87 5.91 -0.67 21.14
C ARG A 87 4.45 -0.72 20.70
N THR A 88 4.04 0.17 19.80
CA THR A 88 2.64 0.32 19.42
C THR A 88 2.29 -0.48 18.16
N ARG A 89 1.08 -1.06 18.14
CA ARG A 89 0.52 -1.73 16.94
C ARG A 89 -0.48 -0.85 16.18
N TYR A 90 -0.47 0.46 16.45
CA TYR A 90 -1.38 1.40 15.80
C TYR A 90 -1.04 1.63 14.32
N PHE A 91 0.24 1.51 13.96
CA PHE A 91 0.69 1.70 12.58
C PHE A 91 0.63 0.41 11.78
N SER A 92 0.28 0.53 10.49
CA SER A 92 0.44 -0.60 9.57
C SER A 92 1.93 -0.97 9.49
N ARG A 93 2.23 -2.28 9.39
CA ARG A 93 3.61 -2.78 9.36
C ARG A 93 4.49 -2.09 8.30
N ARG A 94 3.90 -1.76 7.15
CA ARG A 94 4.55 -1.08 6.02
C ARG A 94 4.88 0.38 6.35
N LEU A 95 3.90 1.14 6.84
CA LEU A 95 4.11 2.52 7.24
C LEU A 95 5.09 2.64 8.42
N ALA A 96 4.98 1.74 9.40
CA ALA A 96 5.90 1.67 10.53
C ALA A 96 7.36 1.46 10.08
N LEU A 97 7.59 0.66 9.03
CA LEU A 97 8.92 0.43 8.49
C LEU A 97 9.50 1.70 7.83
N HIS A 98 8.72 2.39 7.01
CA HIS A 98 9.13 3.65 6.40
C HIS A 98 9.42 4.75 7.42
N LEU A 99 8.52 4.93 8.40
CA LEU A 99 8.70 5.89 9.48
C LEU A 99 9.93 5.54 10.35
N SER A 100 10.15 4.26 10.63
CA SER A 100 11.33 3.82 11.38
C SER A 100 12.62 4.09 10.61
N MET A 101 12.66 3.85 9.30
CA MET A 101 13.84 4.16 8.47
C MET A 101 14.09 5.67 8.41
N LEU A 102 13.04 6.49 8.28
CA LEU A 102 13.14 7.95 8.33
C LEU A 102 13.77 8.43 9.64
N CYS A 103 13.32 7.90 10.79
CA CYS A 103 13.91 8.22 12.09
C CYS A 103 15.38 7.78 12.18
N CYS A 104 15.74 6.65 11.57
CA CYS A 104 17.13 6.20 11.52
C CYS A 104 18.01 7.16 10.72
N TRP A 105 17.52 7.66 9.58
CA TRP A 105 18.22 8.69 8.80
C TRP A 105 18.41 9.98 9.60
N ASP A 106 17.35 10.45 10.28
CA ASP A 106 17.41 11.67 11.07
C ASP A 106 18.35 11.52 12.28
N ILE A 107 18.36 10.36 12.96
CA ILE A 107 19.31 10.08 14.04
C ILE A 107 20.75 10.12 13.52
N ALA A 108 21.02 9.45 12.39
CA ALA A 108 22.35 9.41 11.79
C ALA A 108 22.81 10.82 11.35
N LEU A 109 21.92 11.60 10.74
CA LEU A 109 22.19 12.98 10.34
C LEU A 109 22.49 13.87 11.55
N LEU A 110 21.61 13.89 12.56
CA LEU A 110 21.78 14.73 13.74
C LEU A 110 23.02 14.35 14.55
N PHE A 111 23.34 13.06 14.63
CA PHE A 111 24.58 12.60 15.23
C PHE A 111 25.81 13.11 14.47
N SER A 112 25.77 13.06 13.14
CA SER A 112 26.83 13.61 12.29
C SER A 112 27.00 15.11 12.48
N CYS A 113 25.91 15.86 12.51
CA CYS A 113 25.93 17.31 12.75
C CYS A 113 26.43 17.66 14.16
N LEU A 114 26.07 16.86 15.17
CA LEU A 114 26.55 17.05 16.54
C LEU A 114 28.06 16.85 16.63
N LEU A 115 28.62 15.84 15.96
CA LEU A 115 30.06 15.58 15.95
C LEU A 115 30.84 16.64 15.15
N THR A 116 30.39 16.94 13.94
CA THR A 116 31.10 17.83 13.00
C THR A 116 31.00 19.31 13.37
N TYR A 117 29.81 19.78 13.76
CA TYR A 117 29.57 21.19 14.05
C TYR A 117 29.43 21.45 15.55
N GLY A 118 28.58 20.70 16.24
CA GLY A 118 28.25 20.97 17.65
C GLY A 118 29.45 20.88 18.58
N ILE A 119 29.98 19.68 18.77
CA ILE A 119 31.09 19.39 19.69
C ILE A 119 32.37 20.10 19.23
N SER A 120 32.65 20.08 17.92
CA SER A 120 33.86 20.69 17.36
C SER A 120 33.88 22.22 17.57
N CYS A 121 32.78 22.93 17.30
CA CYS A 121 32.70 24.38 17.57
C CYS A 121 32.74 24.71 19.05
N VAL A 122 32.08 23.92 19.91
CA VAL A 122 32.09 24.17 21.36
C VAL A 122 33.51 24.01 21.93
N TYR A 123 34.27 23.05 21.43
CA TYR A 123 35.63 22.80 21.91
C TYR A 123 36.64 23.83 21.38
N TYR A 124 36.58 24.18 20.09
CA TYR A 124 37.61 25.01 19.43
C TYR A 124 37.21 26.48 19.18
N GLY A 125 35.95 26.88 19.42
CA GLY A 125 35.43 28.21 19.12
C GLY A 125 35.08 28.41 17.63
N ILE A 126 35.95 27.96 16.75
CA ILE A 126 35.76 27.86 15.30
C ILE A 126 36.00 26.42 14.85
N ILE A 127 35.44 25.99 13.72
CA ILE A 127 35.66 24.63 13.19
C ILE A 127 37.11 24.54 12.69
N PRO A 128 37.98 23.73 13.33
CA PRO A 128 39.33 23.56 12.81
C PRO A 128 39.32 22.55 11.66
N PHE A 129 40.13 22.80 10.63
CA PHE A 129 40.36 21.87 9.53
C PHE A 129 41.57 20.94 9.78
N VAL A 130 42.08 20.92 11.01
CA VAL A 130 43.31 20.23 11.41
C VAL A 130 43.09 19.29 12.60
N GLY A 131 43.93 18.26 12.72
CA GLY A 131 43.93 17.28 13.80
C GLY A 131 42.74 16.31 13.76
N MET A 132 42.22 15.94 14.93
CA MET A 132 41.12 14.96 15.05
C MET A 132 39.82 15.40 14.35
N VAL A 133 39.57 16.70 14.28
CA VAL A 133 38.38 17.24 13.60
C VAL A 133 38.46 17.03 12.09
N ALA A 134 39.66 17.02 11.50
CA ALA A 134 39.85 16.68 10.08
C ALA A 134 39.33 15.26 9.78
N TYR A 135 39.61 14.28 10.65
CA TYR A 135 39.05 12.93 10.51
C TYR A 135 37.52 12.94 10.66
N LEU A 136 36.98 13.67 11.62
CA LEU A 136 35.53 13.78 11.81
C LEU A 136 34.84 14.39 10.59
N LEU A 137 35.36 15.49 10.05
CA LEU A 137 34.81 16.13 8.85
C LEU A 137 34.93 15.21 7.63
N TYR A 138 36.09 14.57 7.41
CA TYR A 138 36.30 13.67 6.28
C TYR A 138 35.28 12.52 6.21
N PHE A 139 34.92 11.91 7.35
CA PHE A 139 33.95 10.81 7.37
C PHE A 139 32.50 11.27 7.54
N PHE A 140 32.22 12.19 8.47
CA PHE A 140 30.85 12.52 8.85
C PHE A 140 30.20 13.58 7.96
N GLN A 141 30.96 14.42 7.25
CA GLN A 141 30.39 15.36 6.30
C GLN A 141 29.72 14.66 5.09
N PRO A 142 30.38 13.71 4.39
CA PRO A 142 29.70 12.96 3.35
C PRO A 142 28.64 11.99 3.90
N PHE A 143 28.82 11.49 5.14
CA PHE A 143 27.78 10.72 5.82
C PHE A 143 26.52 11.53 6.11
N ALA A 144 26.66 12.80 6.49
CA ALA A 144 25.52 13.72 6.63
C ALA A 144 24.81 13.90 5.28
N SER A 145 25.55 14.09 4.19
CA SER A 145 24.95 14.21 2.84
C SER A 145 24.26 12.92 2.37
N PHE A 146 24.84 11.77 2.68
CA PHE A 146 24.22 10.46 2.51
C PHE A 146 22.88 10.35 3.27
N CYS A 147 22.84 10.75 4.53
CA CYS A 147 21.62 10.74 5.34
C CYS A 147 20.55 11.69 4.79
N VAL A 148 20.92 12.90 4.37
CA VAL A 148 19.99 13.87 3.75
C VAL A 148 19.36 13.28 2.50
N THR A 149 20.15 12.69 1.61
CA THR A 149 19.65 12.02 0.40
C THR A 149 18.71 10.87 0.77
N GLY A 150 19.10 10.06 1.77
CA GLY A 150 18.27 8.99 2.31
C GLY A 150 16.91 9.48 2.81
N THR A 151 16.88 10.57 3.60
CA THR A 151 15.65 11.20 4.13
C THR A 151 14.74 11.68 2.99
N ILE A 152 15.26 12.41 2.00
CA ILE A 152 14.47 12.97 0.89
C ILE A 152 13.79 11.86 0.08
N TRP A 153 14.55 10.84 -0.33
CA TRP A 153 14.00 9.73 -1.10
C TRP A 153 13.08 8.83 -0.25
N GLN A 154 13.35 8.72 1.06
CA GLN A 154 12.46 8.01 1.96
C GLN A 154 11.11 8.71 2.10
N VAL A 155 11.09 10.04 2.16
CA VAL A 155 9.86 10.85 2.16
C VAL A 155 9.13 10.71 0.82
N LEU A 156 9.83 10.85 -0.31
CA LEU A 156 9.22 10.67 -1.63
C LEU A 156 8.57 9.28 -1.77
N ALA A 157 9.24 8.21 -1.30
CA ALA A 157 8.68 6.86 -1.30
C ALA A 157 7.40 6.77 -0.47
N ILE A 158 7.36 7.38 0.72
CA ILE A 158 6.14 7.47 1.54
C ILE A 158 5.03 8.19 0.76
N THR A 159 5.33 9.35 0.17
CA THR A 159 4.34 10.15 -0.59
C THR A 159 3.79 9.38 -1.79
N VAL A 160 4.64 8.69 -2.56
CA VAL A 160 4.22 7.84 -3.68
C VAL A 160 3.32 6.70 -3.20
N GLU A 161 3.67 6.03 -2.10
CA GLU A 161 2.83 4.96 -1.55
C GLU A 161 1.46 5.46 -1.08
N ARG A 162 1.43 6.65 -0.48
CA ARG A 162 0.18 7.30 -0.06
C ARG A 162 -0.67 7.68 -1.26
N TYR A 163 -0.07 8.32 -2.25
CA TYR A 163 -0.75 8.67 -3.49
C TYR A 163 -1.34 7.43 -4.17
N ALA A 164 -0.57 6.34 -4.29
CA ALA A 164 -1.03 5.09 -4.88
C ALA A 164 -2.18 4.44 -4.08
N ALA A 165 -2.08 4.43 -2.75
CA ALA A 165 -3.13 3.90 -1.88
C ALA A 165 -4.44 4.70 -1.99
N VAL A 166 -4.36 6.01 -2.22
CA VAL A 166 -5.53 6.87 -2.41
C VAL A 166 -6.07 6.75 -3.83
N SER A 167 -5.25 6.90 -4.87
CA SER A 167 -5.69 6.91 -6.27
C SER A 167 -6.25 5.56 -6.72
N GLN A 168 -5.62 4.44 -6.35
CA GLN A 168 -5.96 3.10 -6.85
C GLN A 168 -6.01 2.04 -5.73
N PRO A 169 -7.06 2.01 -4.88
CA PRO A 169 -7.11 1.17 -3.68
C PRO A 169 -7.11 -0.35 -3.95
N LEU A 170 -7.62 -0.78 -5.11
CA LEU A 170 -7.67 -2.21 -5.49
C LEU A 170 -6.35 -2.68 -6.11
N GLU A 171 -5.76 -1.87 -6.98
CA GLU A 171 -4.46 -2.14 -7.60
C GLU A 171 -3.31 -2.05 -6.60
N GLN A 172 -3.44 -1.20 -5.57
CA GLN A 172 -2.48 -1.16 -4.48
C GLN A 172 -2.42 -2.50 -3.73
N ARG A 173 -3.53 -3.26 -3.62
CA ARG A 173 -3.52 -4.59 -2.98
C ARG A 173 -2.78 -5.64 -3.80
N THR A 174 -2.79 -5.55 -5.13
CA THR A 174 -2.03 -6.46 -5.99
C THR A 174 -0.56 -6.04 -6.07
N ARG A 175 -0.27 -4.74 -6.18
CA ARG A 175 1.09 -4.20 -6.22
C ARG A 175 1.84 -4.34 -4.90
N THR A 176 1.15 -4.26 -3.77
CA THR A 176 1.72 -4.54 -2.43
C THR A 176 2.21 -5.99 -2.28
N ALA A 177 1.68 -6.94 -3.06
CA ALA A 177 2.16 -8.31 -3.08
C ALA A 177 3.46 -8.47 -3.90
N GLN A 178 3.70 -7.59 -4.89
CA GLN A 178 4.87 -7.68 -5.77
C GLN A 178 6.11 -6.96 -5.24
N PHE A 179 5.97 -5.76 -4.66
CA PHE A 179 7.12 -4.97 -4.22
C PHE A 179 7.28 -4.98 -2.70
N SER A 180 8.34 -5.65 -2.24
CA SER A 180 8.75 -5.63 -0.84
C SER A 180 9.28 -4.25 -0.48
N VAL A 181 8.72 -3.66 0.57
CA VAL A 181 9.17 -2.38 1.16
C VAL A 181 10.67 -2.41 1.48
N ARG A 182 11.18 -3.58 1.87
CA ARG A 182 12.61 -3.77 2.16
C ARG A 182 13.49 -3.54 0.93
N ALA A 183 13.02 -3.93 -0.25
CA ALA A 183 13.74 -3.71 -1.50
C ALA A 183 13.79 -2.21 -1.85
N ILE A 184 12.70 -1.47 -1.61
CA ILE A 184 12.65 -0.02 -1.81
C ILE A 184 13.66 0.67 -0.87
N CYS A 185 13.60 0.39 0.43
CA CYS A 185 14.54 0.97 1.39
C CYS A 185 16.01 0.59 1.08
N ALA A 186 16.28 -0.66 0.69
CA ALA A 186 17.61 -1.08 0.30
C ALA A 186 18.12 -0.34 -0.95
N THR A 187 17.24 -0.10 -1.93
CA THR A 187 17.58 0.67 -3.13
C THR A 187 17.94 2.11 -2.78
N ILE A 188 17.17 2.75 -1.87
CA ILE A 188 17.47 4.10 -1.39
C ILE A 188 18.85 4.16 -0.72
N VAL A 189 19.17 3.19 0.15
CA VAL A 189 20.48 3.10 0.82
C VAL A 189 21.61 3.00 -0.21
N VAL A 190 21.48 2.10 -1.20
CA VAL A 190 22.52 1.87 -2.21
C VAL A 190 22.73 3.12 -3.07
N VAL A 191 21.65 3.72 -3.58
CA VAL A 191 21.73 4.91 -4.43
C VAL A 191 22.31 6.09 -3.65
N ALA A 192 21.84 6.33 -2.42
CA ALA A 192 22.37 7.42 -1.60
C ALA A 192 23.87 7.22 -1.30
N PHE A 193 24.30 5.99 -1.05
CA PHE A 193 25.71 5.67 -0.79
C PHE A 193 26.57 5.94 -2.03
N LEU A 194 26.15 5.46 -3.20
CA LEU A 194 26.89 5.67 -4.45
C LEU A 194 27.04 7.15 -4.79
N LEU A 195 26.00 7.96 -4.55
CA LEU A 195 26.02 9.38 -4.87
C LEU A 195 26.88 10.21 -3.90
N ASN A 196 26.89 9.89 -2.60
CA ASN A 196 27.49 10.75 -1.58
C ASN A 196 28.81 10.24 -1.02
N MET A 197 29.00 8.92 -0.93
CA MET A 197 30.21 8.33 -0.35
C MET A 197 31.26 7.95 -1.40
N SER A 198 30.81 7.57 -2.60
CA SER A 198 31.73 7.15 -3.66
C SER A 198 32.68 8.26 -4.14
N PRO A 199 32.28 9.54 -4.25
CA PRO A 199 33.18 10.59 -4.75
C PRO A 199 34.27 11.01 -3.75
N VAL A 200 34.02 10.85 -2.44
CA VAL A 200 34.87 11.40 -1.37
C VAL A 200 36.34 11.00 -1.47
N PRO A 201 36.71 9.73 -1.69
CA PRO A 201 38.11 9.32 -1.75
C PRO A 201 38.85 9.89 -2.97
N PHE A 202 38.12 10.37 -3.98
CA PHE A 202 38.68 11.00 -5.18
C PHE A 202 38.79 12.52 -5.04
N GLU A 203 37.95 13.14 -4.21
CA GLU A 203 37.91 14.60 -4.02
C GLU A 203 38.76 15.08 -2.84
N HIS A 204 38.82 14.27 -1.80
CA HIS A 204 39.44 14.63 -0.53
C HIS A 204 40.54 13.64 -0.16
N ALA A 205 41.65 14.18 0.32
CA ALA A 205 42.72 13.40 0.92
C ALA A 205 43.03 13.94 2.32
N LEU A 206 43.32 13.02 3.23
CA LEU A 206 43.91 13.34 4.52
C LEU A 206 45.42 13.34 4.36
N THR A 207 46.06 14.48 4.62
CA THR A 207 47.50 14.64 4.49
C THR A 207 48.07 15.24 5.76
N ASP A 208 49.31 14.88 6.08
CA ASP A 208 50.01 15.48 7.21
C ASP A 208 50.39 16.93 6.88
N CYS A 209 50.27 17.79 7.89
CA CYS A 209 50.65 19.19 7.87
C CYS A 209 51.50 19.53 9.10
N TYR A 210 52.38 20.51 8.94
CA TYR A 210 53.31 20.94 9.99
C TYR A 210 52.83 22.24 10.64
N GLU A 211 52.80 22.27 11.97
CA GLU A 211 52.50 23.46 12.78
C GLU A 211 53.74 23.81 13.62
N MET A 212 54.15 25.08 13.61
CA MET A 212 55.31 25.55 14.37
C MET A 212 54.91 25.84 15.82
N THR A 213 55.59 25.21 16.78
CA THR A 213 55.34 25.45 18.20
C THR A 213 56.06 26.72 18.68
N PRO A 214 55.60 27.33 19.79
CA PRO A 214 56.31 28.46 20.40
C PRO A 214 57.75 28.14 20.83
N SER A 215 58.09 26.86 21.02
CA SER A 215 59.45 26.40 21.35
C SER A 215 60.40 26.36 20.15
N GLY A 216 59.91 26.60 18.93
CA GLY A 216 60.68 26.44 17.69
C GLY A 216 60.70 25.01 17.14
N ASP A 217 60.00 24.06 17.79
CA ASP A 217 59.79 22.71 17.26
C ASP A 217 58.62 22.68 16.26
N TYR A 218 58.45 21.55 15.58
CA TYR A 218 57.31 21.32 14.68
C TYR A 218 56.44 20.18 15.21
N ASN A 219 55.13 20.41 15.26
CA ASN A 219 54.15 19.38 15.54
C ASN A 219 53.47 18.93 14.24
N ILE A 220 53.32 17.61 14.08
CA ILE A 220 52.66 17.01 12.91
C ILE A 220 51.18 16.86 13.23
N ARG A 221 50.32 17.48 12.40
CA ARG A 221 48.88 17.30 12.44
C ARG A 221 48.39 16.77 11.10
N THR A 222 47.13 16.34 11.05
CA THR A 222 46.48 15.96 9.79
C THR A 222 45.53 17.06 9.35
N MET A 223 45.45 17.35 8.06
CA MET A 223 44.43 18.25 7.49
C MET A 223 43.72 17.60 6.30
N ILE A 224 42.54 18.13 5.97
CA ILE A 224 41.82 17.74 4.74
C ILE A 224 42.29 18.65 3.61
N ILE A 225 42.83 18.05 2.55
CA ILE A 225 43.11 18.74 1.29
C ILE A 225 42.08 18.32 0.25
N GLN A 226 41.57 19.30 -0.49
CA GLN A 226 40.79 19.05 -1.69
C GLN A 226 41.75 18.82 -2.86
N GLN A 227 41.63 17.69 -3.54
CA GLN A 227 42.43 17.42 -4.73
C GLN A 227 42.01 18.37 -5.85
N HIS A 228 42.99 19.04 -6.47
CA HIS A 228 42.76 20.01 -7.53
C HIS A 228 42.39 19.26 -8.83
N ILE A 229 41.11 18.91 -8.98
CA ILE A 229 40.57 18.39 -10.24
C ILE A 229 40.10 19.59 -11.06
N ASP A 230 41.00 20.16 -11.87
CA ASP A 230 40.78 21.40 -12.65
C ASP A 230 39.79 21.29 -13.82
N VAL A 231 38.87 20.33 -13.74
CA VAL A 231 37.91 20.09 -14.80
C VAL A 231 36.56 20.65 -14.36
N HIS A 232 36.19 21.83 -14.86
CA HIS A 232 34.86 22.43 -14.61
C HIS A 232 33.71 21.45 -14.93
N TYR A 233 33.92 20.54 -15.89
CA TYR A 233 32.98 19.46 -16.20
C TYR A 233 32.74 18.50 -15.04
N TYR A 234 33.77 18.22 -14.21
CA TYR A 234 33.63 17.37 -13.03
C TYR A 234 32.61 17.96 -12.05
N ALA A 235 32.75 19.25 -11.70
CA ALA A 235 31.84 19.91 -10.78
C ALA A 235 30.39 19.89 -11.28
N ILE A 236 30.18 20.07 -12.59
CA ILE A 236 28.84 20.01 -13.19
C ILE A 236 28.27 18.59 -13.15
N VAL A 237 29.05 17.59 -13.56
CA VAL A 237 28.58 16.21 -13.72
C VAL A 237 28.45 15.47 -12.37
N VAL A 238 29.34 15.73 -11.42
CA VAL A 238 29.42 15.00 -10.15
C VAL A 238 28.67 15.71 -9.01
N HIS A 239 28.66 17.04 -8.99
CA HIS A 239 27.95 17.78 -7.93
C HIS A 239 26.62 18.35 -8.42
N LEU A 240 26.64 19.21 -9.46
CA LEU A 240 25.45 19.97 -9.85
C LEU A 240 24.30 19.09 -10.34
N ILE A 241 24.55 18.19 -11.30
CA ILE A 241 23.50 17.33 -11.88
C ILE A 241 22.91 16.40 -10.80
N PRO A 242 23.72 15.67 -10.01
CA PRO A 242 23.19 14.82 -8.95
C PRO A 242 22.45 15.60 -7.87
N ASP A 243 22.93 16.78 -7.47
CA ASP A 243 22.21 17.61 -6.49
C ASP A 243 20.84 18.04 -7.03
N ILE A 244 20.74 18.47 -8.29
CA ILE A 244 19.47 18.85 -8.95
C ILE A 244 18.48 17.69 -8.98
N ILE A 245 18.94 16.50 -9.37
CA ILE A 245 18.11 15.32 -9.59
C ILE A 245 17.74 14.61 -8.28
N PHE A 246 18.70 14.44 -7.38
CA PHE A 246 18.55 13.58 -6.22
C PHE A 246 18.37 14.32 -4.90
N ARG A 247 18.70 15.62 -4.83
CA ARG A 247 18.61 16.43 -3.61
C ARG A 247 17.55 17.52 -3.72
N ALA A 248 17.74 18.50 -4.59
CA ALA A 248 16.81 19.59 -4.84
C ALA A 248 17.13 20.27 -6.19
N PRO A 249 16.13 20.58 -7.04
CA PRO A 249 14.72 20.78 -6.71
C PRO A 249 13.78 19.62 -7.07
N ILE A 250 14.21 18.64 -7.89
CA ILE A 250 13.29 17.67 -8.51
C ILE A 250 12.50 16.85 -7.48
N PRO A 251 13.12 16.22 -6.46
CA PRO A 251 12.37 15.43 -5.48
C PRO A 251 11.36 16.27 -4.70
N ILE A 252 11.70 17.52 -4.40
CA ILE A 252 10.83 18.45 -3.66
C ILE A 252 9.59 18.79 -4.49
N ILE A 253 9.76 19.10 -5.78
CA ILE A 253 8.65 19.36 -6.70
C ILE A 253 7.75 18.13 -6.82
N LEU A 254 8.33 16.93 -6.95
CA LEU A 254 7.57 15.69 -7.02
C LEU A 254 6.78 15.42 -5.74
N ILE A 255 7.39 15.60 -4.56
CA ILE A 255 6.71 15.48 -3.27
C ILE A 255 5.54 16.48 -3.22
N ALA A 256 5.77 17.75 -3.55
CA ALA A 256 4.72 18.77 -3.52
C ALA A 256 3.56 18.45 -4.46
N VAL A 257 3.85 18.10 -5.71
CA VAL A 257 2.83 17.76 -6.72
C VAL A 257 2.02 16.53 -6.29
N LEU A 258 2.69 15.46 -5.84
CA LEU A 258 2.01 14.23 -5.41
C LEU A 258 1.16 14.45 -4.16
N THR A 259 1.64 15.27 -3.22
CA THR A 259 0.87 15.67 -2.03
C THR A 259 -0.39 16.43 -2.43
N VAL A 260 -0.27 17.47 -3.27
CA VAL A 260 -1.43 18.24 -3.77
C VAL A 260 -2.43 17.34 -4.50
N ARG A 261 -1.96 16.44 -5.36
CA ARG A 261 -2.81 15.48 -6.07
C ARG A 261 -3.52 14.53 -5.10
N THR A 262 -2.82 14.04 -4.08
CA THR A 262 -3.40 13.20 -3.02
C THR A 262 -4.53 13.93 -2.31
N LEU A 263 -4.32 15.21 -1.95
CA LEU A 263 -5.32 16.05 -1.31
C LEU A 263 -6.55 16.28 -2.20
N GLN A 264 -6.34 16.59 -3.48
CA GLN A 264 -7.43 16.78 -4.45
C GLN A 264 -8.30 15.53 -4.59
N ILE A 265 -7.69 14.35 -4.68
CA ILE A 265 -8.44 13.08 -4.78
C ILE A 265 -9.24 12.82 -3.50
N CYS A 266 -8.65 13.10 -2.34
CA CYS A 266 -9.36 13.00 -1.05
C CYS A 266 -10.55 13.97 -0.97
N ALA A 267 -10.37 15.23 -1.39
CA ALA A 267 -11.44 16.23 -1.41
C ALA A 267 -12.58 15.84 -2.36
N ASN A 268 -12.27 15.41 -3.58
CA ASN A 268 -13.27 15.04 -4.59
C ASN A 268 -14.11 13.81 -4.19
N ARG A 269 -13.53 12.85 -3.44
CA ARG A 269 -14.28 11.72 -2.89
C ARG A 269 -15.28 12.11 -1.80
N THR A 270 -15.17 13.30 -1.24
CA THR A 270 -16.00 13.77 -0.13
C THR A 270 -17.25 14.51 -0.62
N ILE A 271 -17.28 14.97 -1.88
CA ILE A 271 -18.31 15.90 -2.38
C ILE A 271 -19.39 15.20 -3.24
N GLY A 272 -19.16 13.96 -3.68
CA GLY A 272 -20.03 13.27 -4.63
C GLY A 272 -20.69 12.01 -4.09
N THR A 273 -21.41 12.05 -2.97
CA THR A 273 -22.54 11.12 -2.68
C THR A 273 -23.20 11.50 -1.36
N GLN A 274 -24.53 11.37 -1.34
CA GLN A 274 -25.44 11.61 -0.23
C GLN A 274 -24.88 11.28 1.16
N THR A 275 -25.44 11.99 2.15
CA THR A 275 -25.43 11.72 3.59
C THR A 275 -25.73 10.26 3.94
N ILE A 276 -24.76 9.38 3.68
CA ILE A 276 -24.74 8.02 4.20
C ILE A 276 -24.51 8.18 5.70
N GLN A 277 -25.60 8.10 6.47
CA GLN A 277 -25.61 7.90 7.93
C GLN A 277 -24.88 6.60 8.36
N ALA A 278 -24.21 5.88 7.47
CA ALA A 278 -23.29 4.81 7.79
C ALA A 278 -21.88 5.34 8.03
N ARG A 279 -21.64 5.76 9.27
CA ARG A 279 -20.52 5.37 10.14
C ARG A 279 -20.30 6.50 11.12
N ARG A 280 -20.64 6.32 12.39
CA ARG A 280 -20.16 7.19 13.48
C ARG A 280 -18.72 6.86 13.92
N ASN A 281 -18.14 5.75 13.43
CA ASN A 281 -16.80 5.29 13.86
C ASN A 281 -15.71 5.37 12.77
N VAL A 282 -16.06 5.73 11.53
CA VAL A 282 -15.10 5.93 10.43
C VAL A 282 -14.81 7.38 10.08
N PRO A 283 -15.69 8.36 10.34
CA PRO A 283 -15.30 9.76 10.25
C PRO A 283 -14.18 10.02 11.24
N TYR A 284 -14.23 9.47 12.45
CA TYR A 284 -13.12 9.67 13.40
C TYR A 284 -11.81 9.07 12.88
N MET A 285 -11.79 7.82 12.37
CA MET A 285 -10.57 7.22 11.80
C MET A 285 -10.11 7.90 10.50
N LEU A 286 -11.02 8.33 9.63
CA LEU A 286 -10.69 8.98 8.37
C LEU A 286 -10.28 10.44 8.60
N THR A 287 -10.93 11.17 9.48
CA THR A 287 -10.56 12.53 9.91
C THR A 287 -9.29 12.51 10.74
N GLN A 288 -9.04 11.50 11.57
CA GLN A 288 -7.77 11.30 12.28
C GLN A 288 -6.67 10.81 11.33
N TYR A 289 -7.00 10.03 10.29
CA TYR A 289 -6.08 9.65 9.23
C TYR A 289 -5.78 10.83 8.29
N ILE A 290 -6.76 11.67 7.98
CA ILE A 290 -6.64 12.89 7.18
C ILE A 290 -5.91 13.98 7.97
N GLN A 291 -6.17 14.15 9.28
CA GLN A 291 -5.37 15.01 10.15
C GLN A 291 -3.94 14.46 10.31
N SER A 292 -3.77 13.15 10.43
CA SER A 292 -2.45 12.50 10.39
C SER A 292 -1.79 12.69 9.03
N LEU A 293 -2.54 12.72 7.92
CA LEU A 293 -2.05 12.93 6.55
C LEU A 293 -1.62 14.39 6.34
N TYR A 294 -2.45 15.35 6.75
CA TYR A 294 -2.13 16.79 6.78
C TYR A 294 -0.91 17.07 7.65
N LEU A 295 -0.79 16.42 8.82
CA LEU A 295 0.37 16.54 9.70
C LEU A 295 1.61 15.86 9.14
N THR A 296 1.49 14.72 8.43
CA THR A 296 2.65 14.04 7.83
C THR A 296 3.14 14.77 6.57
N ASP A 297 2.24 15.34 5.78
CA ASP A 297 2.59 16.04 4.54
C ASP A 297 3.02 17.49 4.78
N MET A 298 2.41 18.21 5.75
CA MET A 298 3.04 19.41 6.30
C MET A 298 4.35 19.05 7.00
N SER A 299 4.46 17.95 7.76
CA SER A 299 5.75 17.56 8.35
C SER A 299 6.79 17.13 7.32
N ASN A 300 6.41 16.71 6.10
CA ASN A 300 7.32 16.33 5.01
C ASN A 300 7.85 17.56 4.26
N MET A 301 7.02 18.58 4.06
CA MET A 301 7.42 19.89 3.55
C MET A 301 8.15 20.71 4.62
N LEU A 302 7.71 20.58 5.87
CA LEU A 302 8.46 21.00 7.03
C LEU A 302 9.69 20.13 7.22
N LEU A 303 9.80 18.83 6.90
CA LEU A 303 10.97 17.97 7.21
C LEU A 303 12.28 18.51 6.60
N ALA A 304 12.20 19.22 5.47
CA ALA A 304 13.30 20.00 4.91
C ALA A 304 13.66 21.25 5.75
N VAL A 305 12.68 21.83 6.46
CA VAL A 305 12.73 22.95 7.43
C VAL A 305 12.84 22.47 8.91
N HIS A 306 12.64 21.18 9.19
CA HIS A 306 12.18 20.61 10.47
C HIS A 306 12.96 19.34 10.86
N SER A 307 14.00 18.96 10.11
CA SER A 307 15.12 18.23 10.71
C SER A 307 15.66 18.94 11.98
N ALA A 308 15.39 20.25 12.13
CA ALA A 308 15.63 21.04 13.33
C ALA A 308 14.45 21.15 14.34
N THR A 309 13.19 20.77 14.04
CA THR A 309 12.01 21.09 14.89
C THR A 309 10.99 19.95 15.13
N ASN A 310 11.33 18.70 14.78
CA ASN A 310 10.44 17.50 14.79
C ASN A 310 9.78 17.00 16.10
N TRP A 311 9.93 17.70 17.23
CA TRP A 311 9.16 17.42 18.46
C TRP A 311 7.92 18.26 18.69
N LEU A 312 7.85 19.46 18.10
CA LEU A 312 6.79 20.42 18.42
C LEU A 312 5.41 19.90 18.01
N ILE A 313 5.36 19.04 16.99
CA ILE A 313 4.13 18.40 16.52
C ILE A 313 3.58 17.35 17.51
N PHE A 314 4.41 16.77 18.39
CA PHE A 314 3.96 15.83 19.42
C PHE A 314 3.73 16.49 20.79
N TYR A 315 4.05 17.78 20.94
CA TYR A 315 3.97 18.48 22.22
C TYR A 315 2.53 18.85 22.63
N HIS A 316 1.58 18.82 21.69
CA HIS A 316 0.17 19.20 21.96
C HIS A 316 -0.83 18.06 21.77
N TRP A 317 -0.59 16.91 22.43
CA TRP A 317 -1.63 15.91 22.68
C TRP A 317 -2.22 16.11 24.09
N PRO A 318 -3.54 15.91 24.33
CA PRO A 318 -4.25 16.49 25.46
C PRO A 318 -3.66 16.07 26.80
N LYS A 319 -3.55 17.05 27.70
CA LYS A 319 -3.16 16.89 29.10
C LYS A 319 -3.90 15.69 29.70
N PHE A 320 -3.15 14.64 30.05
CA PHE A 320 -3.60 13.59 30.96
C PHE A 320 -3.76 14.20 32.37
N GLY A 321 -4.88 14.89 32.56
CA GLY A 321 -5.32 15.41 33.83
C GLY A 321 -6.04 14.34 34.63
N ASN A 322 -5.42 13.97 35.75
CA ASN A 322 -5.99 13.35 36.95
C ASN A 322 -6.47 11.90 36.88
N LYS A 323 -5.66 11.07 37.57
CA LYS A 323 -5.95 9.77 38.15
C LYS A 323 -7.35 9.75 38.79
N LYS A 324 -8.37 9.28 38.06
CA LYS A 324 -9.53 8.63 38.69
C LYS A 324 -9.33 7.12 38.55
N LYS A 325 -9.30 6.44 39.70
CA LYS A 325 -9.43 5.00 39.83
C LYS A 325 -10.68 4.55 39.05
N TYR A 326 -10.50 4.11 37.81
CA TYR A 326 -11.44 3.21 37.15
C TYR A 326 -10.84 1.81 37.24
N SER A 327 -11.31 1.08 38.25
CA SER A 327 -11.28 -0.37 38.24
C SER A 327 -12.10 -0.88 37.05
N ASN A 328 -11.52 -1.84 36.32
CA ASN A 328 -12.18 -2.82 35.47
C ASN A 328 -12.94 -2.29 34.23
N LEU A 329 -12.21 -1.85 33.20
CA LEU A 329 -12.70 -1.96 31.83
C LEU A 329 -11.55 -2.25 30.85
N THR A 330 -11.12 -3.51 30.84
CA THR A 330 -10.10 -4.03 29.92
C THR A 330 -10.73 -4.24 28.54
N ALA A 331 -10.41 -3.36 27.59
CA ALA A 331 -10.56 -3.65 26.16
C ALA A 331 -9.44 -4.61 25.73
N ASN A 332 -9.65 -5.90 25.96
CA ASN A 332 -8.79 -6.96 25.44
C ASN A 332 -9.00 -7.11 23.94
N THR A 333 -8.07 -6.57 23.15
CA THR A 333 -7.75 -7.11 21.81
C THR A 333 -6.36 -7.72 21.87
N SER A 334 -6.34 -8.98 22.30
CA SER A 334 -5.14 -9.80 22.35
C SER A 334 -4.80 -10.34 20.95
N THR A 335 -3.54 -10.24 20.56
CA THR A 335 -2.85 -11.27 19.77
C THR A 335 -1.35 -11.14 20.02
N GLY A 336 -0.66 -12.24 20.30
CA GLY A 336 0.81 -12.29 20.27
C GLY A 336 1.51 -12.60 21.60
N GLY A 337 0.98 -13.56 22.35
CA GLY A 337 1.71 -14.40 23.30
C GLY A 337 0.92 -15.70 23.39
N LYS A 338 1.57 -16.87 23.33
CA LYS A 338 0.97 -18.21 23.22
C LYS A 338 -0.04 -18.51 24.36
N ALA A 339 -1.25 -18.02 24.22
CA ALA A 339 -2.43 -18.42 24.97
C ALA A 339 -3.61 -18.31 24.00
N LYS A 340 -4.28 -19.43 23.73
CA LYS A 340 -5.48 -19.52 22.91
C LYS A 340 -6.45 -18.42 23.36
N SER A 341 -6.70 -17.41 22.54
CA SER A 341 -7.72 -16.40 22.84
C SER A 341 -9.08 -17.05 22.69
N VAL A 342 -9.56 -17.66 23.78
CA VAL A 342 -10.90 -18.20 23.91
C VAL A 342 -11.89 -17.09 23.57
N ILE A 343 -12.74 -17.31 22.56
CA ILE A 343 -13.68 -16.30 22.03
C ILE A 343 -14.65 -15.86 23.14
N VAL A 344 -15.15 -16.85 23.88
CA VAL A 344 -16.03 -16.73 25.04
C VAL A 344 -15.72 -17.90 25.96
N ASP A 345 -15.71 -17.66 27.27
CA ASP A 345 -15.54 -18.71 28.26
C ASP A 345 -16.66 -19.76 28.14
N CYS A 346 -16.31 -21.03 28.27
CA CYS A 346 -17.23 -22.16 28.06
C CYS A 346 -18.50 -22.04 28.94
N GLU A 347 -18.35 -21.57 30.16
CA GLU A 347 -19.46 -21.39 31.11
C GLU A 347 -20.46 -20.34 30.62
N SER A 348 -20.00 -19.18 30.16
CA SER A 348 -20.89 -18.19 29.55
C SER A 348 -21.54 -18.71 28.26
N ALA A 349 -20.83 -19.52 27.46
CA ALA A 349 -21.41 -20.14 26.28
C ALA A 349 -22.54 -21.12 26.65
N GLU A 350 -22.39 -21.92 27.71
CA GLU A 350 -23.41 -22.83 28.22
C GLU A 350 -24.64 -22.08 28.76
N VAL A 351 -24.44 -20.97 29.46
CA VAL A 351 -25.53 -20.10 29.93
C VAL A 351 -26.28 -19.46 28.74
N LEU A 352 -25.56 -19.04 27.69
CA LEU A 352 -26.18 -18.50 26.49
C LEU A 352 -26.98 -19.56 25.73
N LEU A 353 -26.40 -20.75 25.56
CA LEU A 353 -27.06 -21.88 24.89
C LEU A 353 -28.34 -22.27 25.64
N SER A 354 -28.26 -22.51 26.95
CA SER A 354 -29.43 -22.92 27.74
C SER A 354 -30.60 -21.92 27.67
N ARG A 355 -30.31 -20.62 27.75
CA ARG A 355 -31.33 -19.56 27.62
C ARG A 355 -31.91 -19.47 26.21
N PHE A 356 -31.05 -19.60 25.19
CA PHE A 356 -31.49 -19.56 23.81
C PHE A 356 -32.34 -20.79 23.46
N SER A 357 -31.85 -22.00 23.74
CA SER A 357 -32.52 -23.28 23.44
C SER A 357 -33.92 -23.39 24.04
N ALA A 358 -34.13 -22.84 25.24
CA ALA A 358 -35.46 -22.84 25.89
C ALA A 358 -36.54 -22.13 25.06
N ASN A 359 -36.17 -21.12 24.27
CA ASN A 359 -37.11 -20.30 23.49
C ASN A 359 -36.71 -20.15 22.01
N LYS A 360 -35.80 -20.98 21.49
CA LYS A 360 -35.10 -20.74 20.22
C LYS A 360 -36.04 -20.48 19.04
N ARG A 361 -37.12 -21.26 18.92
CA ARG A 361 -38.11 -21.14 17.85
C ARG A 361 -38.88 -19.83 17.96
N LYS A 362 -39.42 -19.51 19.14
CA LYS A 362 -40.17 -18.27 19.37
C LYS A 362 -39.31 -17.05 19.05
N ILE A 363 -38.07 -17.02 19.55
CA ILE A 363 -37.12 -15.92 19.33
C ILE A 363 -36.87 -15.72 17.83
N CYS A 364 -36.58 -16.78 17.09
CA CYS A 364 -36.22 -16.67 15.68
C CYS A 364 -37.43 -16.37 14.78
N ILE A 365 -38.62 -16.87 15.11
CA ILE A 365 -39.86 -16.54 14.40
C ILE A 365 -40.21 -15.07 14.61
N GLU A 366 -40.15 -14.58 15.84
CA GLU A 366 -40.38 -13.15 16.13
C GLU A 366 -39.34 -12.25 15.45
N MET A 367 -38.07 -12.66 15.47
CA MET A 367 -36.99 -11.95 14.80
C MET A 367 -37.21 -11.86 13.28
N LEU A 368 -37.59 -12.97 12.64
CA LEU A 368 -37.86 -13.00 11.21
C LEU A 368 -39.11 -12.20 10.84
N ALA A 369 -40.17 -12.31 11.62
CA ALA A 369 -41.40 -11.51 11.46
C ALA A 369 -41.09 -10.00 11.56
N THR A 370 -40.33 -9.58 12.56
CA THR A 370 -39.93 -8.18 12.72
C THR A 370 -39.06 -7.70 11.55
N LEU A 371 -38.15 -8.53 11.04
CA LEU A 371 -37.38 -8.18 9.83
C LEU A 371 -38.24 -8.06 8.57
N CYS A 372 -39.30 -8.88 8.42
CA CYS A 372 -40.21 -8.79 7.29
C CYS A 372 -41.04 -7.49 7.34
N VAL A 373 -41.46 -7.07 8.54
CA VAL A 373 -42.14 -5.78 8.72
C VAL A 373 -41.22 -4.61 8.34
N GLU A 374 -39.95 -4.65 8.76
CA GLU A 374 -38.99 -3.57 8.49
C GLU A 374 -38.44 -3.59 7.05
N SER A 375 -38.53 -4.72 6.34
CA SER A 375 -37.96 -4.89 5.02
C SER A 375 -38.92 -5.61 4.06
N PRO A 376 -39.67 -4.85 3.23
CA PRO A 376 -40.61 -5.42 2.27
C PRO A 376 -39.95 -6.41 1.30
N HIS A 377 -38.69 -6.15 0.93
CA HIS A 377 -37.91 -7.06 0.10
C HIS A 377 -37.70 -8.42 0.78
N LEU A 378 -37.36 -8.44 2.07
CA LEU A 378 -37.24 -9.69 2.83
C LEU A 378 -38.59 -10.40 2.95
N ALA A 379 -39.68 -9.64 3.19
CA ALA A 379 -41.02 -10.19 3.24
C ALA A 379 -41.40 -10.90 1.93
N SER A 380 -41.06 -10.32 0.77
CA SER A 380 -41.31 -10.92 -0.55
C SER A 380 -40.53 -12.21 -0.81
N LEU A 381 -39.41 -12.43 -0.12
CA LEU A 381 -38.64 -13.67 -0.21
C LEU A 381 -39.19 -14.78 0.71
N CYS A 382 -39.89 -14.40 1.77
CA CYS A 382 -40.43 -15.35 2.75
C CYS A 382 -41.91 -15.71 2.50
N VAL A 383 -42.68 -14.83 1.85
CA VAL A 383 -44.13 -14.94 1.64
C VAL A 383 -44.48 -14.49 0.22
N GLU A 384 -45.41 -15.20 -0.44
CA GLU A 384 -45.79 -14.93 -1.85
C GLU A 384 -46.51 -13.60 -2.02
N ASP A 385 -47.40 -13.23 -1.09
CA ASP A 385 -48.09 -11.93 -1.08
C ASP A 385 -47.82 -11.19 0.25
N PRO A 386 -46.70 -10.46 0.36
CA PRO A 386 -46.35 -9.76 1.60
C PRO A 386 -47.29 -8.58 1.91
N THR A 387 -48.09 -8.11 0.94
CA THR A 387 -48.95 -6.93 1.13
C THR A 387 -50.13 -7.17 2.08
N GLN A 388 -50.52 -8.44 2.25
CA GLN A 388 -51.59 -8.86 3.15
C GLN A 388 -51.18 -8.81 4.63
N TYR A 389 -49.88 -8.75 4.93
CA TYR A 389 -49.34 -8.83 6.28
C TYR A 389 -48.67 -7.50 6.65
N LYS A 390 -49.34 -6.69 7.47
CA LYS A 390 -48.84 -5.37 7.92
C LYS A 390 -48.26 -5.40 9.32
N THR A 391 -48.68 -6.34 10.16
CA THR A 391 -48.26 -6.40 11.57
C THR A 391 -47.34 -7.58 11.84
N LYS A 392 -46.55 -7.48 12.91
CA LYS A 392 -45.64 -8.55 13.36
C LYS A 392 -46.43 -9.84 13.65
N GLU A 393 -47.59 -9.72 14.29
CA GLU A 393 -48.44 -10.84 14.72
C GLU A 393 -48.94 -11.65 13.52
N GLN A 394 -49.30 -10.96 12.44
CA GLN A 394 -49.70 -11.55 11.17
C GLN A 394 -48.57 -12.39 10.56
N PHE A 395 -47.33 -11.86 10.54
CA PHE A 395 -46.16 -12.63 10.07
C PHE A 395 -45.81 -13.82 10.98
N VAL A 396 -45.94 -13.68 12.30
CA VAL A 396 -45.67 -14.78 13.26
C VAL A 396 -46.59 -15.98 13.04
N GLN A 397 -47.84 -15.74 12.62
CA GLN A 397 -48.82 -16.80 12.34
C GLN A 397 -48.60 -17.47 10.98
N HIS A 398 -47.78 -16.88 10.09
CA HIS A 398 -47.58 -17.41 8.75
C HIS A 398 -46.70 -18.68 8.73
N ILE A 399 -47.19 -19.76 8.10
CA ILE A 399 -46.55 -21.09 8.11
C ILE A 399 -45.11 -21.06 7.56
N LYS A 400 -44.86 -20.31 6.46
CA LYS A 400 -43.50 -20.20 5.90
C LYS A 400 -42.54 -19.49 6.86
N ILE A 401 -43.00 -18.44 7.56
CA ILE A 401 -42.19 -17.71 8.55
C ILE A 401 -41.86 -18.61 9.73
N GLN A 402 -42.82 -19.43 10.19
CA GLN A 402 -42.59 -20.43 11.23
C GLN A 402 -41.53 -21.46 10.82
N LYS A 403 -41.62 -21.96 9.57
CA LYS A 403 -40.65 -22.91 9.02
C LYS A 403 -39.24 -22.31 8.90
N HIS A 404 -39.11 -21.10 8.33
CA HIS A 404 -37.83 -20.42 8.20
C HIS A 404 -37.25 -20.00 9.57
N GLY A 405 -38.10 -19.53 10.49
CA GLY A 405 -37.71 -19.22 11.86
C GLY A 405 -37.21 -20.45 12.62
N ALA A 406 -37.82 -21.62 12.41
CA ALA A 406 -37.33 -22.88 12.98
C ALA A 406 -35.95 -23.28 12.44
N ALA A 407 -35.76 -23.22 11.12
CA ALA A 407 -34.45 -23.49 10.50
C ALA A 407 -33.36 -22.54 11.00
N LEU A 408 -33.68 -21.24 11.13
CA LEU A 408 -32.76 -20.25 11.69
C LEU A 408 -32.43 -20.52 13.16
N ALA A 409 -33.41 -20.99 13.94
CA ALA A 409 -33.20 -21.37 15.33
C ALA A 409 -32.20 -22.52 15.47
N ASP A 410 -32.27 -23.51 14.59
CA ASP A 410 -31.36 -24.66 14.61
C ASP A 410 -29.93 -24.25 14.22
N ILE A 411 -29.77 -23.33 13.25
CA ILE A 411 -28.45 -22.79 12.86
C ILE A 411 -27.81 -22.00 14.02
N ILE A 412 -28.56 -21.11 14.68
CA ILE A 412 -28.03 -20.33 15.80
C ILE A 412 -27.66 -21.25 16.97
N GLU A 413 -28.47 -22.28 17.22
CA GLU A 413 -28.18 -23.28 18.26
C GLU A 413 -26.91 -24.07 17.93
N GLU A 414 -26.69 -24.47 16.67
CA GLU A 414 -25.48 -25.17 16.23
C GLU A 414 -24.21 -24.34 16.48
N VAL A 415 -24.26 -23.03 16.19
CA VAL A 415 -23.14 -22.11 16.48
C VAL A 415 -22.89 -21.99 17.99
N LEU A 416 -23.95 -21.90 18.80
CA LEU A 416 -23.82 -21.84 20.26
C LEU A 416 -23.32 -23.15 20.87
N LEU A 417 -23.81 -24.31 20.41
CA LEU A 417 -23.33 -25.65 20.77
C LEU A 417 -21.84 -25.81 20.44
N SER A 418 -21.41 -25.31 19.28
CA SER A 418 -19.98 -25.36 18.90
C SER A 418 -19.10 -24.53 19.84
N LEU A 419 -19.64 -23.48 20.46
CA LEU A 419 -18.94 -22.64 21.44
C LEU A 419 -18.88 -23.27 22.84
N THR A 420 -19.77 -24.21 23.19
CA THR A 420 -19.72 -24.92 24.47
C THR A 420 -18.75 -26.11 24.46
N ASN A 421 -18.32 -26.56 23.28
CA ASN A 421 -17.36 -27.65 23.20
C ASN A 421 -15.94 -27.17 23.55
N LYS A 422 -15.48 -27.48 24.77
CA LYS A 422 -14.12 -27.14 25.27
C LYS A 422 -12.98 -27.64 24.37
N ASN A 423 -13.23 -28.70 23.61
CA ASN A 423 -12.24 -29.35 22.76
C ASN A 423 -12.32 -28.90 21.30
N ALA A 424 -13.39 -28.20 20.89
CA ALA A 424 -13.54 -27.75 19.51
C ALA A 424 -12.45 -26.71 19.19
N PRO A 425 -11.57 -26.97 18.20
CA PRO A 425 -10.62 -25.98 17.76
C PRO A 425 -11.38 -24.77 17.22
N THR A 426 -10.90 -23.56 17.54
CA THR A 426 -11.50 -22.31 17.06
C THR A 426 -11.64 -22.25 15.52
N GLY A 427 -10.86 -23.05 14.79
CA GLY A 427 -10.97 -23.21 13.34
C GLY A 427 -12.32 -23.80 12.89
N GLU A 428 -12.83 -24.82 13.58
CA GLU A 428 -14.10 -25.48 13.21
C GLU A 428 -15.29 -24.52 13.34
N ILE A 429 -15.32 -23.73 14.41
CA ILE A 429 -16.38 -22.73 14.64
C ILE A 429 -16.33 -21.64 13.56
N ARG A 430 -15.13 -21.20 13.16
CA ARG A 430 -14.98 -20.23 12.05
C ARG A 430 -15.48 -20.82 10.74
N GLU A 431 -15.17 -22.08 10.48
CA GLU A 431 -15.58 -22.77 9.26
C GLU A 431 -17.09 -22.98 9.20
N LEU A 432 -17.73 -23.31 10.34
CA LEU A 432 -19.18 -23.35 10.46
C LEU A 432 -19.80 -21.98 10.11
N CYS A 433 -19.34 -20.89 10.74
CA CYS A 433 -19.84 -19.55 10.44
C CYS A 433 -19.61 -19.12 8.98
N ARG A 434 -18.47 -19.51 8.37
CA ARG A 434 -18.20 -19.24 6.95
C ARG A 434 -19.14 -19.99 6.03
N ARG A 435 -19.42 -21.26 6.33
CA ARG A 435 -20.39 -22.08 5.59
C ARG A 435 -21.79 -21.47 5.62
N ILE A 436 -22.24 -21.00 6.79
CA ILE A 436 -23.51 -20.27 6.94
C ILE A 436 -23.48 -18.98 6.10
N GLY A 437 -22.35 -18.25 6.13
CA GLY A 437 -22.14 -17.07 5.29
C GLY A 437 -22.17 -17.34 3.78
N TYR A 438 -21.65 -18.50 3.36
CA TYR A 438 -21.68 -18.96 1.98
C TYR A 438 -23.11 -19.27 1.53
N GLN A 439 -23.86 -20.06 2.32
CA GLN A 439 -25.27 -20.36 2.05
C GLN A 439 -26.14 -19.09 2.03
N TYR A 440 -25.86 -18.15 2.95
CA TYR A 440 -26.52 -16.85 2.98
C TYR A 440 -26.34 -16.06 1.66
N TYR A 441 -25.16 -16.15 1.05
CA TYR A 441 -24.90 -15.53 -0.25
C TYR A 441 -25.66 -16.23 -1.39
N GLU A 442 -25.72 -17.57 -1.40
CA GLU A 442 -26.44 -18.33 -2.44
C GLU A 442 -27.94 -18.03 -2.48
N VAL A 443 -28.55 -17.74 -1.33
CA VAL A 443 -29.96 -17.34 -1.22
C VAL A 443 -30.19 -15.90 -1.71
N ASN A 444 -29.13 -15.19 -2.12
CA ASN A 444 -29.16 -13.81 -2.60
C ASN A 444 -29.78 -12.82 -1.59
N LEU A 445 -29.68 -13.14 -0.29
CA LEU A 445 -30.26 -12.35 0.77
C LEU A 445 -29.34 -11.20 1.15
N HIS A 446 -29.83 -9.96 1.06
CA HIS A 446 -29.03 -8.76 1.35
C HIS A 446 -29.55 -8.04 2.61
N CYS A 447 -28.93 -8.34 3.75
CA CYS A 447 -29.17 -7.64 5.01
C CYS A 447 -28.12 -6.54 5.17
N GLY A 448 -28.58 -5.30 5.14
CA GLY A 448 -27.82 -4.11 5.49
C GLY A 448 -27.51 -4.01 6.99
N ALA A 449 -26.75 -2.99 7.35
CA ALA A 449 -26.28 -2.79 8.72
C ALA A 449 -27.42 -2.60 9.75
N GLN A 450 -28.53 -1.97 9.33
CA GLN A 450 -29.69 -1.75 10.19
C GLN A 450 -30.41 -3.08 10.51
N GLN A 451 -30.63 -3.95 9.53
CA GLN A 451 -31.23 -5.27 9.75
C GLN A 451 -30.35 -6.14 10.66
N TRP A 452 -29.03 -6.15 10.46
CA TRP A 452 -28.13 -6.90 11.37
C TRP A 452 -28.11 -6.33 12.80
N LYS A 453 -28.25 -5.00 12.95
CA LYS A 453 -28.40 -4.38 14.26
C LYS A 453 -29.71 -4.83 14.92
N LEU A 454 -30.80 -4.86 14.17
CA LEU A 454 -32.10 -5.30 14.64
C LEU A 454 -32.08 -6.78 15.07
N VAL A 455 -31.51 -7.67 14.25
CA VAL A 455 -31.26 -9.09 14.60
C VAL A 455 -30.54 -9.20 15.93
N ARG A 456 -29.42 -8.49 16.08
CA ARG A 456 -28.62 -8.51 17.31
C ARG A 456 -29.43 -8.03 18.51
N ASP A 457 -30.13 -6.91 18.36
CA ASP A 457 -30.86 -6.29 19.46
C ASP A 457 -32.02 -7.18 19.91
N ILE A 458 -32.76 -7.82 18.98
CA ILE A 458 -33.80 -8.81 19.28
C ILE A 458 -33.20 -10.01 20.03
N LEU A 459 -32.13 -10.62 19.50
CA LEU A 459 -31.50 -11.78 20.15
C LEU A 459 -31.00 -11.45 21.57
N VAL A 460 -30.33 -10.31 21.73
CA VAL A 460 -29.84 -9.84 23.04
C VAL A 460 -31.00 -9.63 24.01
N LEU A 461 -32.05 -8.92 23.57
CA LEU A 461 -33.21 -8.63 24.41
C LEU A 461 -33.93 -9.92 24.79
N SER A 462 -34.18 -10.84 23.85
CA SER A 462 -34.87 -12.10 24.15
C SER A 462 -34.10 -13.00 25.13
N ILE A 463 -32.76 -13.01 25.09
CA ILE A 463 -31.93 -13.82 25.99
C ILE A 463 -31.78 -13.17 27.37
N THR A 464 -31.84 -11.83 27.45
CA THR A 464 -31.67 -11.08 28.70
C THR A 464 -32.98 -10.81 29.43
N GLN A 465 -34.08 -10.60 28.69
CA GLN A 465 -35.41 -10.25 29.19
C GLN A 465 -36.31 -11.46 29.42
N SER A 466 -35.81 -12.70 29.35
CA SER A 466 -36.63 -13.86 29.68
C SER A 466 -37.07 -13.76 31.14
N ASN A 467 -38.25 -13.16 31.35
CA ASN A 467 -39.04 -13.21 32.57
C ASN A 467 -39.26 -14.69 32.85
N TYR A 468 -38.38 -15.29 33.62
CA TYR A 468 -38.63 -16.58 34.24
C TYR A 468 -39.48 -16.32 35.48
N PRO A 469 -40.77 -16.71 35.50
CA PRO A 469 -41.51 -16.85 36.73
C PRO A 469 -41.08 -18.17 37.37
N ASN A 470 -39.86 -18.23 37.95
CA ASN A 470 -39.55 -19.31 38.88
C ASN A 470 -38.56 -18.85 39.96
N PRO A 471 -39.08 -18.38 41.12
CA PRO A 471 -38.29 -17.79 42.18
C PRO A 471 -37.80 -18.86 43.15
N LYS A 472 -36.65 -19.50 42.89
CA LYS A 472 -35.92 -20.26 43.94
C LYS A 472 -34.39 -20.14 43.87
N TRP A 473 -33.88 -18.99 43.44
CA TRP A 473 -32.45 -18.67 43.58
C TRP A 473 -32.30 -17.40 44.43
N HIS A 474 -32.09 -17.60 45.73
CA HIS A 474 -31.82 -16.54 46.71
C HIS A 474 -30.45 -15.88 46.44
N SER A 475 -30.43 -14.63 45.97
CA SER A 475 -29.51 -13.56 46.38
C SER A 475 -29.59 -12.37 45.41
N SER A 476 -30.25 -11.29 45.83
CA SER A 476 -30.74 -10.18 44.99
C SER A 476 -29.71 -9.08 44.65
N LYS A 477 -28.42 -9.22 45.01
CA LYS A 477 -27.39 -8.22 44.66
C LYS A 477 -26.36 -8.68 43.62
N ILE A 478 -26.29 -9.96 43.28
CA ILE A 478 -25.34 -10.50 42.28
C ILE A 478 -25.94 -10.48 40.85
N TYR A 479 -27.27 -10.44 40.72
CA TYR A 479 -27.96 -10.64 39.44
C TYR A 479 -27.84 -9.46 38.45
N GLN A 480 -27.76 -8.21 38.93
CA GLN A 480 -27.63 -7.05 38.04
C GLN A 480 -26.26 -6.94 37.35
N SER A 481 -25.21 -7.49 37.97
CA SER A 481 -23.87 -7.61 37.37
C SER A 481 -23.84 -8.68 36.27
N GLY A 482 -24.54 -9.80 36.50
CA GLY A 482 -24.54 -10.95 35.59
C GLY A 482 -25.20 -10.67 34.23
N THR A 483 -26.32 -9.94 34.19
CA THR A 483 -27.05 -9.66 32.95
C THR A 483 -26.26 -8.76 31.99
N ALA A 484 -25.57 -7.74 32.52
CA ALA A 484 -24.73 -6.86 31.71
C ALA A 484 -23.51 -7.59 31.11
N ASN A 485 -22.93 -8.53 31.87
CA ASN A 485 -21.84 -9.36 31.36
C ASN A 485 -22.33 -10.35 30.30
N LEU A 486 -23.48 -10.99 30.52
CA LEU A 486 -24.09 -11.89 29.55
C LEU A 486 -24.43 -11.17 28.22
N GLN A 487 -24.99 -9.97 28.31
CA GLN A 487 -25.25 -9.11 27.15
C GLN A 487 -23.97 -8.81 26.37
N LYS A 488 -22.89 -8.39 27.06
CA LYS A 488 -21.59 -8.12 26.43
C LYS A 488 -21.03 -9.39 25.78
N THR A 489 -21.13 -10.53 26.43
CA THR A 489 -20.67 -11.82 25.90
C THR A 489 -21.46 -12.21 24.64
N PHE A 490 -22.78 -12.09 24.66
CA PHE A 490 -23.59 -12.38 23.47
C PHE A 490 -23.27 -11.44 22.30
N ILE A 491 -23.10 -10.14 22.56
CA ILE A 491 -22.69 -9.18 21.52
C ILE A 491 -21.33 -9.57 20.90
N LYS A 492 -20.39 -10.08 21.71
CA LYS A 492 -19.11 -10.59 21.20
C LYS A 492 -19.30 -11.82 20.31
N VAL A 493 -20.09 -12.80 20.75
CA VAL A 493 -20.43 -14.01 19.96
C VAL A 493 -21.07 -13.61 18.64
N PHE A 494 -22.09 -12.76 18.68
CA PHE A 494 -22.80 -12.29 17.50
C PHE A 494 -21.87 -11.59 16.50
N ASN A 495 -21.04 -10.66 16.97
CA ASN A 495 -20.10 -9.94 16.10
C ASN A 495 -19.01 -10.87 15.53
N PHE A 496 -18.57 -11.87 16.30
CA PHE A 496 -17.66 -12.90 15.83
C PHE A 496 -18.30 -13.72 14.70
N ALA A 497 -19.50 -14.26 14.91
CA ALA A 497 -20.22 -15.04 13.91
C ALA A 497 -20.48 -14.21 12.64
N LEU A 498 -20.98 -12.98 12.78
CA LEU A 498 -21.25 -12.08 11.66
C LEU A 498 -19.98 -11.75 10.85
N ARG A 499 -18.82 -11.60 11.52
CA ARG A 499 -17.55 -11.36 10.83
C ARG A 499 -17.14 -12.57 9.98
N GLU A 500 -17.22 -13.77 10.53
CA GLU A 500 -16.85 -14.99 9.80
C GLU A 500 -17.88 -15.33 8.70
N MET A 501 -19.18 -15.09 8.93
CA MET A 501 -20.21 -15.18 7.88
C MET A 501 -19.91 -14.25 6.70
N LYS A 502 -19.54 -12.99 6.96
CA LYS A 502 -19.11 -12.07 5.89
C LYS A 502 -17.88 -12.55 5.14
N SER A 503 -16.94 -13.19 5.84
CA SER A 503 -15.79 -13.83 5.20
C SER A 503 -16.22 -14.97 4.28
N GLY A 504 -17.17 -15.79 4.70
CA GLY A 504 -17.75 -16.87 3.88
C GLY A 504 -18.47 -16.34 2.64
N ALA A 505 -19.32 -15.33 2.79
CA ALA A 505 -20.02 -14.68 1.69
C ALA A 505 -19.04 -14.06 0.66
N LEU A 506 -17.93 -13.46 1.13
CA LEU A 506 -16.88 -12.95 0.24
C LEU A 506 -16.20 -14.06 -0.56
N CYS A 507 -15.97 -15.23 0.05
CA CYS A 507 -15.43 -16.39 -0.67
C CYS A 507 -16.41 -16.83 -1.76
N ALA A 508 -17.70 -16.92 -1.45
CA ALA A 508 -18.74 -17.27 -2.40
C ALA A 508 -18.83 -16.30 -3.61
N ILE A 509 -18.69 -14.99 -3.36
CA ILE A 509 -18.63 -13.97 -4.43
C ILE A 509 -17.43 -14.19 -5.35
N VAL A 510 -16.27 -14.50 -4.77
CA VAL A 510 -15.04 -14.76 -5.52
C VAL A 510 -15.19 -16.03 -6.35
N ASP A 511 -15.75 -17.10 -5.77
CA ASP A 511 -16.00 -18.35 -6.46
C ASP A 511 -17.00 -18.19 -7.61
N ALA A 512 -18.10 -17.46 -7.40
CA ALA A 512 -19.07 -17.12 -8.45
C ALA A 512 -18.42 -16.29 -9.58
N SER A 513 -17.54 -15.35 -9.23
CA SER A 513 -16.78 -14.56 -10.22
C SER A 513 -15.83 -15.44 -11.03
N HIS A 514 -15.14 -16.39 -10.38
CA HIS A 514 -14.28 -17.36 -11.05
C HIS A 514 -15.06 -18.31 -11.95
N GLN A 515 -16.24 -18.78 -11.53
CA GLN A 515 -17.13 -19.60 -12.35
C GLN A 515 -17.60 -18.82 -13.58
N HIS A 516 -17.97 -17.55 -13.43
CA HIS A 516 -18.35 -16.70 -14.55
C HIS A 516 -17.21 -16.47 -15.55
N LEU A 517 -15.97 -16.26 -15.07
CA LEU A 517 -14.79 -16.16 -15.92
C LEU A 517 -14.48 -17.48 -16.64
N ARG A 518 -14.63 -18.61 -15.94
CA ARG A 518 -14.44 -19.95 -16.52
C ARG A 518 -15.48 -20.23 -17.59
N GLN A 519 -16.75 -19.85 -17.36
CA GLN A 519 -17.82 -19.97 -18.35
C GLN A 519 -17.53 -19.11 -19.58
N LYS A 520 -17.11 -17.86 -19.41
CA LYS A 520 -16.67 -16.99 -20.53
C LYS A 520 -15.51 -17.59 -21.32
N SER A 521 -14.55 -18.21 -20.64
CA SER A 521 -13.43 -18.89 -21.29
C SER A 521 -13.90 -20.09 -22.12
N LEU A 522 -14.81 -20.90 -21.58
CA LEU A 522 -15.42 -22.02 -22.28
C LEU A 522 -16.26 -21.56 -23.48
N ASP A 523 -17.05 -20.50 -23.35
CA ASP A 523 -17.83 -19.92 -24.44
C ASP A 523 -16.93 -19.36 -25.55
N HIS A 524 -15.80 -18.75 -25.18
CA HIS A 524 -14.80 -18.28 -26.14
C HIS A 524 -14.10 -19.44 -26.86
N ALA A 525 -13.75 -20.50 -26.13
CA ALA A 525 -13.19 -21.72 -26.71
C ALA A 525 -14.17 -22.40 -27.67
N ALA A 526 -15.46 -22.48 -27.31
CA ALA A 526 -16.51 -23.01 -28.16
C ALA A 526 -16.67 -22.17 -29.44
N ARG A 527 -16.70 -20.84 -29.34
CA ARG A 527 -16.73 -19.93 -30.51
C ARG A 527 -15.50 -20.12 -31.41
N TYR A 528 -14.31 -20.27 -30.84
CA TYR A 528 -13.10 -20.51 -31.60
C TYR A 528 -13.14 -21.83 -32.37
N GLN A 529 -13.70 -22.90 -31.79
CA GLN A 529 -13.91 -24.16 -32.49
C GLN A 529 -14.89 -24.05 -33.66
N VAL A 530 -15.98 -23.27 -33.51
CA VAL A 530 -16.93 -23.00 -34.60
C VAL A 530 -16.28 -22.19 -35.73
N ILE A 531 -15.45 -21.19 -35.40
CA ILE A 531 -14.70 -20.42 -36.41
C ILE A 531 -13.71 -21.33 -37.14
N LYS A 532 -12.98 -22.18 -36.41
CA LYS A 532 -12.03 -23.12 -37.00
C LYS A 532 -12.71 -24.12 -37.93
N SER A 533 -13.88 -24.67 -37.55
CA SER A 533 -14.63 -25.61 -38.40
C SER A 533 -15.23 -24.96 -39.64
N ASN A 534 -15.66 -23.70 -39.54
CA ASN A 534 -16.10 -22.92 -40.70
C ASN A 534 -14.92 -22.57 -41.63
N SER A 535 -13.74 -22.27 -41.09
CA SER A 535 -12.53 -22.02 -41.88
C SER A 535 -12.07 -23.27 -42.64
N THR A 536 -12.07 -24.46 -42.02
CA THR A 536 -11.76 -25.71 -42.72
C THR A 536 -12.80 -26.03 -43.80
N ARG A 537 -14.11 -25.86 -43.54
CA ARG A 537 -15.14 -26.00 -44.58
C ARG A 537 -14.93 -25.05 -45.75
N HIS A 538 -14.52 -23.81 -45.49
CA HIS A 538 -14.26 -22.83 -46.54
C HIS A 538 -13.01 -23.17 -47.37
N SER A 539 -11.97 -23.69 -46.71
CA SER A 539 -10.76 -24.20 -47.37
C SER A 539 -11.05 -25.43 -48.25
N GLU A 540 -11.83 -26.39 -47.74
CA GLU A 540 -12.29 -27.55 -48.52
C GLU A 540 -13.15 -27.14 -49.73
N TYR A 541 -14.07 -26.19 -49.54
CA TYR A 541 -14.86 -25.63 -50.63
C TYR A 541 -13.99 -24.98 -51.70
N ASN A 542 -13.01 -24.16 -51.32
CA ASN A 542 -12.08 -23.53 -52.25
C ASN A 542 -11.22 -24.57 -52.98
N THR A 543 -10.79 -25.62 -52.30
CA THR A 543 -10.01 -26.72 -52.88
C THR A 543 -10.85 -27.51 -53.89
N ARG A 544 -12.11 -27.81 -53.57
CA ARG A 544 -13.07 -28.43 -54.50
C ARG A 544 -13.33 -27.53 -55.71
N LYS A 545 -13.55 -26.23 -55.50
CA LYS A 545 -13.76 -25.25 -56.58
C LYS A 545 -12.53 -25.16 -57.50
N LYS A 546 -11.32 -25.19 -56.95
CA LYS A 546 -10.07 -25.20 -57.71
C LYS A 546 -9.91 -26.49 -58.52
N SER A 547 -10.23 -27.64 -57.93
CA SER A 547 -10.25 -28.94 -58.64
C SER A 547 -11.29 -28.96 -59.76
N GLN A 548 -12.50 -28.44 -59.53
CA GLN A 548 -13.55 -28.32 -60.54
C GLN A 548 -13.13 -27.40 -61.69
N ASN A 549 -12.53 -26.24 -61.37
CA ASN A 549 -12.00 -25.33 -62.39
C ASN A 549 -10.87 -25.97 -63.21
N MET A 550 -10.02 -26.79 -62.58
CA MET A 550 -8.95 -27.51 -63.28
C MET A 550 -9.52 -28.62 -64.19
N LYS A 551 -10.54 -29.35 -63.73
CA LYS A 551 -11.28 -30.30 -64.59
C LYS A 551 -11.94 -29.59 -65.77
N ASN A 552 -12.58 -28.45 -65.55
CA ASN A 552 -13.19 -27.65 -66.61
C ASN A 552 -12.14 -27.08 -67.58
N ALA A 553 -10.95 -26.68 -67.09
CA ALA A 553 -9.85 -26.23 -67.94
C ALA A 553 -9.27 -27.38 -68.78
N LEU A 554 -9.16 -28.59 -68.22
CA LEU A 554 -8.75 -29.79 -68.96
C LEU A 554 -9.79 -30.19 -70.02
N LEU A 555 -11.09 -30.10 -69.71
CA LEU A 555 -12.16 -30.33 -70.69
C LEU A 555 -12.12 -29.30 -71.83
N ARG A 556 -11.87 -28.02 -71.53
CA ARG A 556 -11.68 -26.98 -72.57
C ARG A 556 -10.38 -27.17 -73.37
N GLY A 557 -9.32 -27.71 -72.76
CA GLY A 557 -8.09 -28.09 -73.46
C GLY A 557 -8.27 -29.29 -74.39
N CYS A 558 -9.15 -30.24 -74.03
CA CYS A 558 -9.54 -31.34 -74.93
C CYS A 558 -10.43 -30.87 -76.08
N GLU A 559 -11.30 -29.86 -75.88
CA GLU A 559 -12.07 -29.26 -76.98
C GLU A 559 -11.16 -28.54 -77.99
N SER A 560 -10.05 -27.91 -77.55
CA SER A 560 -9.06 -27.30 -78.46
C SER A 560 -8.14 -28.29 -79.17
N LEU A 561 -8.08 -29.56 -78.73
CA LEU A 561 -7.32 -30.63 -79.40
C LEU A 561 -8.17 -31.53 -80.31
N SER A 562 -9.49 -31.30 -80.40
CA SER A 562 -10.36 -32.01 -81.36
C SER A 562 -10.30 -31.48 -82.80
N PHE A 563 -9.48 -30.46 -83.05
CA PHE A 563 -9.32 -29.80 -84.34
C PHE A 563 -8.02 -30.18 -85.06
N MET A 564 -7.45 -31.36 -84.82
CA MET A 564 -6.49 -31.96 -85.75
C MET A 564 -6.56 -33.49 -85.74
N LEU A 565 -7.12 -34.03 -86.83
CA LEU A 565 -6.88 -35.35 -87.44
C LEU A 565 -7.68 -36.58 -86.91
N PRO A 566 -7.88 -37.62 -87.77
CA PRO A 566 -9.20 -37.92 -88.33
C PRO A 566 -9.71 -39.34 -88.02
N ARG A 567 -10.97 -39.58 -88.42
CA ARG A 567 -11.62 -40.88 -88.57
C ARG A 567 -10.71 -41.93 -89.23
N ALA A 568 -10.47 -43.06 -88.56
CA ALA A 568 -10.96 -44.39 -88.95
C ALA A 568 -10.25 -45.49 -88.14
N ILE A 569 -11.04 -46.48 -87.69
CA ILE A 569 -10.85 -47.94 -87.83
C ILE A 569 -11.60 -48.64 -86.68
N SER A 570 -12.61 -49.43 -87.06
CA SER A 570 -13.32 -50.37 -86.21
C SER A 570 -12.48 -51.61 -85.96
N PHE A 571 -12.53 -52.18 -84.75
CA PHE A 571 -12.42 -53.63 -84.55
C PHE A 571 -13.18 -54.05 -83.28
N ASP A 572 -14.13 -54.96 -83.45
CA ASP A 572 -14.70 -55.80 -82.39
C ASP A 572 -13.64 -56.77 -81.85
N TYR A 573 -13.68 -57.07 -80.54
CA TYR A 573 -13.86 -58.43 -80.00
C TYR A 573 -13.84 -58.42 -78.45
N THR A 574 -14.85 -59.11 -77.88
CA THR A 574 -14.98 -59.84 -76.59
C THR A 574 -13.68 -60.14 -75.79
N THR A 575 -13.62 -60.30 -74.46
CA THR A 575 -14.44 -61.09 -73.52
C THR A 575 -13.95 -60.91 -72.05
N THR A 576 -14.84 -61.07 -71.04
CA THR A 576 -14.63 -61.60 -69.65
C THR A 576 -13.63 -60.92 -68.69
N THR A 577 -13.82 -60.76 -67.36
CA THR A 577 -14.59 -61.48 -66.32
C THR A 577 -14.52 -60.70 -64.99
N SER A 578 -15.57 -60.80 -64.15
CA SER A 578 -15.57 -60.90 -62.66
C SER A 578 -14.90 -59.78 -61.82
N ALA A 579 -15.36 -59.33 -60.66
CA ALA A 579 -16.23 -59.92 -59.65
C ALA A 579 -16.80 -58.82 -58.73
N SER A 580 -18.02 -59.05 -58.26
CA SER A 580 -18.66 -58.54 -57.05
C SER A 580 -18.52 -59.61 -55.93
N PRO A 581 -19.07 -59.49 -54.70
CA PRO A 581 -19.21 -58.38 -53.72
C PRO A 581 -18.70 -58.90 -52.32
N PRO A 582 -19.29 -58.72 -51.10
CA PRO A 582 -20.69 -58.51 -50.70
C PRO A 582 -20.99 -57.35 -49.73
N SER A 583 -22.28 -57.01 -49.77
CA SER A 583 -23.15 -56.31 -48.84
C SER A 583 -23.38 -57.02 -47.50
N THR A 584 -23.63 -56.25 -46.43
CA THR A 584 -24.64 -56.46 -45.36
C THR A 584 -24.76 -55.14 -44.58
N GLY A 585 -25.88 -54.60 -44.12
CA GLY A 585 -27.26 -55.07 -44.05
C GLY A 585 -28.18 -53.94 -43.56
N ASN A 586 -29.46 -54.11 -43.87
CA ASN A 586 -30.63 -53.32 -43.47
C ASN A 586 -30.77 -53.09 -41.95
N SER A 587 -31.33 -51.94 -41.57
CA SER A 587 -32.61 -51.93 -40.83
C SER A 587 -33.26 -50.54 -40.84
N ARG A 588 -34.43 -50.48 -41.48
CA ARG A 588 -35.44 -49.41 -41.42
C ARG A 588 -36.04 -49.29 -40.02
N GLY A 589 -36.40 -48.06 -39.65
CA GLY A 589 -37.37 -47.76 -38.60
C GLY A 589 -38.05 -46.42 -38.91
N ASN A 590 -39.17 -46.46 -39.64
CA ASN A 590 -40.06 -45.34 -39.88
C ASN A 590 -40.92 -45.09 -38.62
N GLY A 591 -41.08 -43.82 -38.24
CA GLY A 591 -41.97 -43.39 -37.16
C GLY A 591 -42.58 -42.02 -37.44
N VAL A 592 -43.60 -42.03 -38.30
CA VAL A 592 -44.86 -41.25 -38.27
C VAL A 592 -44.89 -39.90 -37.52
N HIS A 593 -45.16 -38.85 -38.30
CA HIS A 593 -45.66 -37.52 -37.95
C HIS A 593 -47.06 -37.57 -37.28
N PRO A 594 -47.48 -36.55 -36.49
CA PRO A 594 -48.26 -35.49 -37.14
C PRO A 594 -48.01 -34.07 -36.62
N ARG A 595 -48.51 -33.15 -37.43
CA ARG A 595 -48.47 -31.70 -37.42
C ARG A 595 -49.91 -31.19 -37.23
N LEU A 596 -50.13 -30.23 -36.34
CA LEU A 596 -51.30 -29.34 -36.18
C LEU A 596 -50.75 -28.13 -35.39
N ASP A 597 -50.55 -26.91 -35.92
CA ASP A 597 -51.43 -25.85 -36.45
C ASP A 597 -52.09 -24.94 -35.38
N LEU A 598 -51.76 -23.63 -35.48
CA LEU A 598 -52.43 -22.39 -35.03
C LEU A 598 -52.58 -22.20 -33.48
N GLU A 599 -52.50 -21.02 -32.85
CA GLU A 599 -52.71 -19.62 -33.25
C GLU A 599 -52.20 -18.67 -32.11
N GLU A 600 -51.83 -17.44 -32.50
CA GLU A 600 -51.98 -16.11 -31.84
C GLU A 600 -51.58 -15.73 -30.38
N GLY A 601 -51.10 -14.49 -30.23
CA GLY A 601 -51.23 -13.63 -29.02
C GLY A 601 -49.92 -13.21 -28.34
N ILE A 602 -49.26 -12.12 -28.74
CA ILE A 602 -49.31 -10.76 -28.14
C ILE A 602 -48.46 -10.57 -26.85
N GLU A 603 -47.53 -9.60 -26.97
CA GLU A 603 -46.86 -8.75 -25.96
C GLU A 603 -46.22 -9.35 -24.69
N GLU A 604 -44.92 -9.09 -24.50
CA GLU A 604 -44.43 -8.39 -23.30
C GLU A 604 -42.98 -7.87 -23.48
N GLY A 605 -42.77 -6.63 -23.04
CA GLY A 605 -41.54 -5.87 -23.23
C GLY A 605 -40.41 -6.24 -22.28
N PHE A 606 -39.18 -6.23 -22.79
CA PHE A 606 -37.95 -6.29 -21.98
C PHE A 606 -37.32 -4.90 -21.85
N PRO A 607 -36.95 -4.45 -20.64
CA PRO A 607 -36.24 -3.19 -20.45
C PRO A 607 -34.74 -3.31 -20.77
N SER A 608 -34.32 -2.39 -21.64
CA SER A 608 -33.01 -1.70 -21.74
C SER A 608 -31.77 -2.30 -21.05
N LYS A 609 -30.82 -2.73 -21.89
CA LYS A 609 -29.37 -2.79 -21.59
C LYS A 609 -28.80 -1.38 -21.36
N PRO A 610 -27.81 -1.19 -20.48
CA PRO A 610 -27.00 0.02 -20.49
C PRO A 610 -25.86 -0.05 -21.53
N THR A 611 -25.63 1.13 -22.07
CA THR A 611 -24.82 1.57 -23.21
C THR A 611 -23.34 1.18 -23.13
N SER A 612 -22.82 0.63 -24.23
CA SER A 612 -21.40 0.51 -24.53
C SER A 612 -20.80 1.88 -24.86
N ILE A 613 -19.73 2.25 -24.17
CA ILE A 613 -18.91 3.45 -24.46
C ILE A 613 -18.00 3.15 -25.66
N ASN A 614 -18.04 4.08 -26.62
CA ASN A 614 -17.28 4.06 -27.87
C ASN A 614 -15.79 4.31 -27.61
N ILE A 615 -14.94 3.47 -28.23
CA ILE A 615 -13.50 3.65 -28.31
C ILE A 615 -13.23 4.47 -29.57
N GLY A 616 -12.85 5.72 -29.41
CA GLY A 616 -12.53 6.60 -30.53
C GLY A 616 -12.28 8.03 -30.06
N ASP A 617 -11.15 8.23 -29.37
CA ASP A 617 -10.53 9.56 -29.18
C ASP A 617 -9.10 9.40 -28.61
N LEU A 618 -8.24 8.79 -29.42
CA LEU A 618 -6.81 8.68 -29.09
C LEU A 618 -5.95 8.85 -30.35
N GLU A 619 -6.14 9.96 -31.07
CA GLU A 619 -5.21 10.35 -32.15
C GLU A 619 -5.32 11.82 -32.58
N LYS A 620 -5.25 12.78 -31.65
CA LYS A 620 -4.91 14.18 -31.99
C LYS A 620 -4.16 14.84 -30.84
N LEU A 621 -2.84 14.93 -30.96
CA LEU A 621 -1.99 16.10 -30.65
C LEU A 621 -0.52 15.65 -30.52
N GLN A 622 0.06 15.33 -31.67
CA GLN A 622 1.50 15.42 -31.91
C GLN A 622 1.69 16.50 -33.00
N LYS A 623 2.59 17.45 -32.74
CA LYS A 623 3.07 18.59 -33.56
C LYS A 623 2.63 19.98 -33.09
N LYS A 624 3.55 20.64 -32.39
CA LYS A 624 3.96 22.00 -32.77
C LYS A 624 5.41 22.24 -32.36
N ASP A 625 6.28 22.29 -33.36
CA ASP A 625 7.67 22.73 -33.28
C ASP A 625 7.79 24.27 -33.27
N GLN A 626 8.95 24.71 -32.77
CA GLN A 626 9.68 25.98 -32.97
C GLN A 626 9.37 27.21 -32.09
N PRO A 627 10.35 28.13 -31.87
CA PRO A 627 11.78 27.90 -31.54
C PRO A 627 12.30 28.85 -30.41
N CYS A 628 13.51 28.55 -29.90
CA CYS A 628 14.30 29.43 -29.03
C CYS A 628 14.86 30.66 -29.77
N VAL A 629 14.83 31.83 -29.13
CA VAL A 629 15.74 32.97 -29.35
C VAL A 629 15.97 33.68 -28.00
N ILE A 630 17.26 33.71 -27.61
CA ILE A 630 17.98 34.48 -26.55
C ILE A 630 17.52 34.26 -25.11
#